data_AF-A0A4X2LRW3-F1
#
_entry.id   AF-A0A4X2LRW3-F1
#
_cell.length_a   1.000
_cell.length_b   1.000
_cell.length_c   1.000
_cell.angle_alpha   90.00
_cell.angle_beta   90.00
_cell.angle_gamma   90.00
#
_symmetry.space_group_name_H-M   'P 1'
#
loop_
_entity.id
_entity.type
_entity.pdbx_description
1 polymer ?
#
loop_
_entity_poly.entity_id
_entity_poly.type
_entity_poly.pdbx_seq_one_letter_code
_entity_poly.pdbx_strand_id
1 'polypeptide(L)' 'MYKKEILLKHIIVEELTHATNQDLILSYLSMWLYQAYVENSRFDVENMLLETGHQAL' A
#
# COMPACT_ATOMS: atom_id res chain seq x y z
N MET A 1 18.65 -6.99 -2.12
CA MET A 1 17.99 -5.75 -1.66
C MET A 1 16.49 -5.77 -1.95
N TYR A 2 16.05 -6.03 -3.18
CA TYR A 2 14.62 -6.05 -3.58
C TYR A 2 13.69 -7.02 -2.84
N LYS A 3 14.18 -8.17 -2.33
CA LYS A 3 13.31 -9.17 -1.66
C LYS A 3 12.56 -8.60 -0.46
N LYS A 4 13.18 -7.74 0.35
CA LYS A 4 12.54 -7.15 1.53
C LYS A 4 11.45 -6.15 1.14
N GLU A 5 11.66 -5.42 0.05
CA GLU A 5 10.72 -4.44 -0.48
C GLU A 5 9.50 -5.10 -1.10
N ILE A 6 9.70 -6.15 -1.91
CA ILE A 6 8.61 -6.96 -2.48
C ILE A 6 7.78 -7.62 -1.37
N LEU A 7 8.43 -8.10 -0.31
CA LEU A 7 7.76 -8.71 0.84
C LEU A 7 6.96 -7.68 1.64
N LEU A 8 7.52 -6.49 1.85
CA LEU A 8 6.82 -5.38 2.48
C LEU A 8 5.58 -4.96 1.67
N LYS A 9 5.70 -4.90 0.34
CA LYS A 9 4.56 -4.61 -0.55
C LYS A 9 3.46 -5.67 -0.41
N HIS A 10 3.80 -6.96 -0.42
CA HIS A 10 2.80 -8.02 -0.23
C HIS A 10 2.08 -7.92 1.11
N ILE A 11 2.84 -7.74 2.19
CA ILE A 11 2.26 -7.61 3.54
C ILE A 11 1.32 -6.42 3.61
N ILE A 12 1.74 -5.26 3.07
CA ILE A 12 0.87 -4.07 3.07
C ILE A 12 -0.43 -4.35 2.31
N VAL A 13 -0.39 -4.99 1.14
CA VAL A 13 -1.59 -5.30 0.34
C VAL A 13 -2.52 -6.26 1.06
N GLU A 14 -2.00 -7.35 1.61
CA GLU A 14 -2.79 -8.35 2.37
C GLU A 14 -3.41 -7.73 3.62
N GLU A 15 -2.66 -6.92 4.36
CA GLU A 15 -3.17 -6.28 5.57
C GLU A 15 -4.20 -5.19 5.22
N LEU A 16 -4.03 -4.48 4.10
CA LEU A 16 -4.97 -3.46 3.65
C LEU A 16 -6.33 -4.07 3.30
N THR A 17 -6.37 -5.18 2.56
CA THR A 17 -7.64 -5.86 2.19
C THR A 17 -8.43 -6.37 3.39
N HIS A 18 -7.76 -6.63 4.52
CA HIS A 18 -8.40 -7.03 5.76
C HIS A 18 -8.67 -5.84 6.72
N ALA A 19 -8.13 -4.66 6.44
CA ALA A 19 -8.30 -3.49 7.29
C ALA A 19 -9.66 -2.82 7.06
N THR A 20 -10.51 -2.84 8.08
CA THR A 20 -11.77 -2.08 8.11
C THR A 20 -11.64 -0.73 8.84
N ASN A 21 -10.49 -0.49 9.48
CA ASN A 21 -10.21 0.74 10.21
C ASN A 21 -9.41 1.72 9.35
N GLN A 22 -9.95 2.91 9.17
CA GLN A 22 -9.37 4.00 8.39
C GLN A 22 -7.98 4.43 8.89
N ASP A 23 -7.73 4.41 10.20
CA ASP A 23 -6.43 4.78 10.77
C ASP A 23 -5.34 3.75 10.44
N LEU A 24 -5.71 2.47 10.37
CA LEU A 24 -4.81 1.38 9.96
C LEU A 24 -4.50 1.48 8.47
N ILE A 25 -5.52 1.75 7.65
CA ILE A 25 -5.37 1.99 6.21
C ILE A 25 -4.38 3.14 5.97
N LEU A 26 -4.57 4.28 6.65
CA LEU A 26 -3.66 5.44 6.56
C LEU A 26 -2.21 5.10 6.96
N SER A 27 -2.06 4.29 8.01
CA SER A 27 -0.74 3.83 8.47
C SER A 27 -0.04 2.97 7.41
N TYR A 28 -0.75 2.01 6.81
CA TYR A 28 -0.21 1.17 5.73
C TYR A 28 0.12 1.97 4.46
N LEU A 29 -0.73 2.92 4.09
CA LEU A 29 -0.48 3.80 2.95
C LEU A 29 0.74 4.69 3.17
N SER A 30 0.94 5.21 4.37
CA SER A 30 2.12 6.01 4.71
C SER A 30 3.42 5.19 4.57
N MET A 31 3.41 3.92 4.96
CA MET A 31 4.56 3.01 4.80
C MET A 31 4.87 2.70 3.34
N TRP A 32 3.84 2.58 2.49
CA TRP A 32 4.02 2.39 1.05
C TRP A 32 4.58 3.64 0.36
N LEU A 33 4.07 4.82 0.73
CA LEU A 33 4.44 6.08 0.08
C LEU A 33 5.89 6.49 0.36
N TYR A 34 6.43 6.10 1.53
CA TYR A 34 7.78 6.43 1.98
C TYR A 34 8.87 5.41 1.57
N GLN A 35 8.62 4.58 0.56
CA GLN A 35 9.63 3.65 0.07
C GLN A 35 10.76 4.41 -0.65
N ALA A 36 11.98 4.32 -0.09
CA ALA A 36 13.17 5.05 -0.53
C ALA A 36 13.63 4.76 -1.97
N TYR A 37 13.03 3.78 -2.66
CA TYR A 37 13.48 3.29 -3.96
C TYR A 37 12.39 3.29 -5.05
N VAL A 38 11.19 3.81 -4.78
CA VAL A 38 10.09 3.83 -5.76
C VAL A 38 9.82 5.25 -6.24
N GLU A 39 10.33 5.59 -7.42
CA GLU A 39 9.87 6.76 -8.17
C GLU A 39 8.44 6.47 -8.66
N ASN A 40 7.46 7.31 -8.28
CA ASN A 40 6.02 7.18 -8.55
C ASN A 40 5.20 6.31 -7.58
N SER A 41 5.63 6.18 -6.31
CA SER A 41 4.88 5.46 -5.26
C SER A 41 3.40 5.88 -5.13
N ARG A 42 3.06 7.14 -5.46
CA ARG A 42 1.68 7.64 -5.44
C ARG A 42 0.75 6.92 -6.44
N PHE A 43 1.19 6.69 -7.68
CA PHE A 43 0.37 6.01 -8.69
C PHE A 43 0.14 4.54 -8.30
N ASP A 44 1.18 3.90 -7.77
CA ASP A 44 1.09 2.53 -7.25
C ASP A 44 0.08 2.44 -6.10
N VAL A 45 0.05 3.43 -5.20
CA VAL A 45 -0.93 3.51 -4.11
C VAL A 45 -2.35 3.68 -4.65
N GLU A 46 -2.56 4.61 -5.59
CA GLU A 46 -3.88 4.85 -6.19
C GLU A 46 -4.42 3.59 -6.88
N ASN A 47 -3.56 2.87 -7.62
CA ASN A 47 -3.95 1.59 -8.24
C ASN A 47 -4.23 0.50 -7.19
N MET A 48 -3.40 0.38 -6.16
CA MET A 48 -3.59 -0.58 -5.06
C MET A 48 -4.91 -0.33 -4.32
N LEU A 49 -5.25 0.93 -4.04
CA LEU A 49 -6.52 1.30 -3.38
C LEU A 49 -7.74 0.94 -4.23
N LEU A 50 -7.63 1.09 -5.55
CA LEU A 50 -8.67 0.72 -6.49
C LEU A 50 -8.85 -0.81 -6.56
N GLU A 51 -7.76 -1.56 -6.63
CA GLU A 51 -7.79 -3.04 -6.65
C GLU A 51 -8.31 -3.64 -5.34
N THR A 52 -7.98 -3.03 -4.21
CA THR A 52 -8.41 -3.49 -2.87
C THR A 52 -9.78 -2.97 -2.46
N GLY A 53 -10.44 -2.15 -3.29
CA GLY A 53 -11.79 -1.62 -3.05
C GLY A 53 -11.87 -0.49 -2.01
N HIS A 54 -10.73 0.08 -1.62
CA HIS A 54 -10.64 1.20 -0.66
C HIS A 54 -10.87 2.56 -1.30
N GLN A 55 -10.84 2.64 -2.64
CA GLN A 55 -11.19 3.83 -3.40
C GLN A 55 -12.31 3.50 -4.39
N ALA A 56 -13.41 4.24 -4.31
CA ALA A 56 -14.50 4.15 -5.28
C ALA A 56 -14.13 4.91 -6.56
N LEU A 57 -14.43 4.31 -7.72
CA LEU A 57 -14.31 4.89 -9.06
C LEU A 57 -15.10 6.20 -9.19
#